data_AF-A0A955PVM1-F1
#
_entry.id   AF-A0A955PVM1-F1
#
_cell.length_a   1.000
_cell.length_b   1.000
_cell.length_c   1.000
_cell.angle_alpha   90.00
_cell.angle_beta   90.00
_cell.angle_gamma   90.00
#
_symmetry.space_group_name_H-M   'P 1'
#
loop_
_entity.id
_entity.type
_entity.pdbx_description
1 polymer ?
#
loop_
_entity_poly.entity_id
_entity_poly.type
_entity_poly.pdbx_seq_one_letter_code
_entity_poly.pdbx_strand_id
1 'polypeptide(L)' 'MARLPAEDAGAWNFRDIPRGLMQRVKMAAAYEGKTVKQWLMDVSRERLAEMEKKGILPKGRN' A
#
# COMPACT_ATOMS: atom_id res chain seq x y z
N MET A 1 15.82 -11.11 17.19
CA MET A 1 15.68 -12.13 16.12
C MET A 1 15.30 -11.41 14.83
N ALA A 2 15.98 -11.67 13.71
CA ALA A 2 15.53 -11.19 12.41
C ALA A 2 14.26 -11.96 12.02
N ARG A 3 13.18 -11.24 11.68
CA ARG A 3 11.95 -11.84 11.17
C ARG A 3 12.23 -12.40 9.78
N LEU A 4 12.07 -13.70 9.59
CA LEU A 4 12.07 -14.28 8.25
C LEU A 4 10.86 -13.73 7.50
N PRO A 5 11.03 -13.22 6.27
CA PRO A 5 9.89 -12.81 5.45
C PRO A 5 8.97 -14.01 5.25
N ALA A 6 7.65 -13.76 5.18
CA ALA A 6 6.71 -14.80 4.79
C ALA A 6 7.11 -15.33 3.40
N GLU A 7 6.93 -16.63 3.17
CA GLU A 7 7.13 -17.21 1.83
C GLU A 7 6.31 -16.38 0.83
N ASP A 8 6.93 -16.03 -0.30
CA ASP A 8 6.39 -15.16 -1.37
C ASP A 8 6.24 -13.66 -1.08
N ALA A 9 6.80 -13.14 0.02
CA ALA A 9 6.79 -11.70 0.29
C ALA A 9 7.80 -10.93 -0.60
N GLY A 10 7.29 -10.09 -1.49
CA GLY A 10 8.08 -9.10 -2.25
C GLY A 10 8.43 -7.83 -1.46
N ALA A 11 9.39 -7.05 -1.96
CA ALA A 11 9.77 -5.75 -1.41
C ALA A 11 9.55 -4.62 -2.42
N TRP A 12 8.94 -3.52 -1.98
CA TRP A 12 8.78 -2.31 -2.78
C TRP A 12 9.76 -1.23 -2.33
N ASN A 13 10.53 -0.70 -3.27
CA ASN A 13 11.48 0.37 -3.05
C ASN A 13 11.02 1.64 -3.78
N PHE A 14 10.42 2.57 -3.05
CA PHE A 14 10.05 3.88 -3.57
C PHE A 14 11.22 4.86 -3.43
N ARG A 15 11.67 5.44 -4.55
CA ARG A 15 12.74 6.45 -4.60
C ARG A 15 12.22 7.74 -5.21
N ASP A 16 12.93 8.84 -4.94
CA ASP A 16 12.67 10.16 -5.53
C ASP A 16 11.23 10.68 -5.33
N ILE A 17 10.62 10.29 -4.20
CA ILE A 17 9.26 10.73 -3.86
C ILE A 17 9.28 12.22 -3.47
N PRO A 18 8.42 13.06 -4.07
CA PRO A 18 8.33 14.47 -3.70
C PRO A 18 8.10 14.63 -2.19
N ARG A 19 8.89 15.49 -1.54
CA ARG A 19 8.83 15.67 -0.08
C ARG A 19 7.44 16.05 0.41
N GLY A 20 6.75 16.92 -0.32
CA GLY A 20 5.37 17.33 0.00
C GLY A 20 4.39 16.17 -0.03
N LEU A 21 4.53 15.23 -0.98
CA LEU A 21 3.70 14.02 -1.02
C LEU A 21 4.00 13.12 0.18
N MET A 22 5.28 12.91 0.50
CA MET A 22 5.67 12.10 1.65
C MET A 22 5.10 12.64 2.97
N GLN A 23 5.11 13.97 3.17
CA GLN A 23 4.54 14.60 4.36
C GLN A 23 3.03 14.38 4.46
N ARG A 24 2.31 14.58 3.37
CA ARG A 24 0.84 14.39 3.33
C ARG A 24 0.45 12.94 3.61
N VAL A 25 1.17 11.97 3.04
CA VAL A 25 0.95 10.54 3.32
C VAL A 25 1.20 10.22 4.80
N LYS A 26 2.25 10.76 5.41
CA LYS A 26 2.52 10.58 6.84
C LYS A 26 1.39 11.14 7.71
N MET A 27 0.89 12.32 7.36
CA MET A 27 -0.24 12.93 8.08
C MET A 27 -1.51 12.08 7.96
N ALA A 28 -1.85 11.60 6.75
CA ALA A 28 -3.02 10.74 6.53
C ALA A 28 -2.91 9.43 7.32
N ALA A 29 -1.74 8.78 7.27
CA ALA A 29 -1.49 7.57 8.03
C ALA A 29 -1.61 7.81 9.55
N ALA A 30 -1.06 8.92 10.06
CA ALA A 30 -1.15 9.28 11.48
C ALA A 30 -2.60 9.57 11.92
N TYR A 31 -3.37 10.28 11.09
CA TYR A 31 -4.78 10.56 11.35
C TYR A 31 -5.60 9.27 11.49
N GLU A 32 -5.31 8.25 10.69
CA GLU A 32 -5.96 6.93 10.78
C GLU A 32 -5.34 6.00 11.84
N GLY A 33 -4.33 6.44 12.61
CA GLY A 33 -3.64 5.60 13.58
C GLY A 33 -2.84 4.44 12.96
N LYS A 34 -2.38 4.59 11.71
CA LYS A 34 -1.69 3.56 10.92
C LYS A 34 -0.22 3.93 10.66
N THR A 35 0.58 2.91 10.37
CA THR A 35 1.90 3.15 9.74
C THR A 35 1.71 3.54 8.27
N VAL A 36 2.66 4.28 7.69
CA VAL A 36 2.65 4.61 6.24
C VAL A 36 2.54 3.35 5.38
N LYS A 37 3.24 2.28 5.76
CA LYS A 37 3.16 0.99 5.04
C LYS A 37 1.73 0.45 5.04
N GLN A 38 1.10 0.36 6.21
CA GLN A 38 -0.25 -0.16 6.32
C GLN A 38 -1.24 0.70 5.53
N TRP A 39 -1.12 2.02 5.66
CA TRP A 39 -1.97 2.97 4.94
C TRP A 39 -1.85 2.80 3.41
N LEU A 40 -0.63 2.71 2.87
CA LEU A 40 -0.41 2.47 1.44
C LEU A 40 -0.96 1.11 0.99
N MET A 41 -0.85 0.07 1.81
CA MET A 41 -1.40 -1.25 1.49
C MET A 41 -2.93 -1.23 1.45
N ASP A 42 -3.58 -0.49 2.34
CA ASP A 42 -5.04 -0.34 2.36
C ASP A 42 -5.52 0.42 1.13
N VAL A 43 -4.91 1.58 0.83
CA VAL A 43 -5.18 2.35 -0.39
C VAL A 43 -5.02 1.51 -1.64
N SER A 44 -3.96 0.68 -1.70
CA SER A 44 -3.73 -0.20 -2.84
C SER A 44 -4.83 -1.26 -2.97
N ARG A 45 -5.23 -1.91 -1.87
CA ARG A 45 -6.31 -2.91 -1.88
C ARG A 45 -7.65 -2.32 -2.29
N GLU A 46 -8.01 -1.17 -1.73
CA GLU A 46 -9.25 -0.46 -2.08
C GLU A 46 -9.28 -0.11 -3.56
N ARG A 47 -8.17 0.45 -4.07
CA ARG A 47 -8.08 0.81 -5.48
C ARG A 47 -8.15 -0.39 -6.42
N LEU A 48 -7.49 -1.50 -6.07
CA LEU A 48 -7.57 -2.74 -6.85
C LEU A 48 -9.01 -3.27 -6.87
N ALA A 49 -9.70 -3.32 -5.73
CA ALA A 49 -11.09 -3.77 -5.65
C ALA A 49 -12.04 -2.90 -6.49
N GLU A 50 -11.82 -1.58 -6.54
CA GLU A 50 -12.56 -0.70 -7.46
C GLU A 50 -12.32 -1.03 -8.93
N MET A 51 -11.06 -1.30 -9.29
CA MET A 51 -10.67 -1.62 -10.66
C MET A 51 -11.26 -2.97 -11.10
N GLU A 52 -11.31 -3.96 -10.20
CA GLU A 52 -11.99 -5.24 -10.43
C GLU A 52 -13.50 -5.07 -10.63
N LYS A 53 -14.16 -4.26 -9.78
CA LYS A 53 -15.60 -3.96 -9.92
C LYS A 53 -15.92 -3.29 -11.26
N LYS A 54 -15.00 -2.47 -11.76
CA LYS A 54 -15.12 -1.79 -13.06
C LYS A 54 -14.72 -2.67 -14.26
N GLY A 55 -14.26 -3.90 -14.03
CA GLY A 55 -13.77 -4.80 -15.07
C GLY A 55 -12.44 -4.36 -15.71
N ILE A 56 -11.72 -3.41 -15.10
CA ILE A 56 -10.41 -2.95 -15.59
C ILE A 56 -9.34 -4.01 -15.26
N LEU A 57 -9.44 -4.61 -14.08
CA LEU A 57 -8.60 -5.73 -13.68
C LEU A 57 -9.44 -7.00 -13.60
N PRO A 58 -8.86 -8.18 -13.88
CA PRO A 58 -9.51 -9.44 -13.59
C PRO A 58 -9.71 -9.57 -12.07
N LYS A 59 -10.78 -10.23 -11.65
CA LYS A 59 -10.97 -10.57 -10.23
C LYS A 59 -9.80 -11.43 -9.76
N GLY A 60 -9.16 -11.03 -8.66
CA GLY A 60 -8.07 -11.78 -8.07
C GLY A 60 -8.43 -13.25 -7.85
N ARG A 61 -7.57 -14.14 -8.32
CA ARG A 61 -7.48 -15.52 -7.82
C ARG A 61 -6.56 -15.46 -6.60
N ASN A 62 -7.14 -15.28 -5.42
CA ASN A 62 -6.45 -15.61 -4.18
C ASN A 62 -6.73 -17.08 -3.87
#